data_AF-A0AAD9UEL2-F1
#
_entry.id   AF-A0AAD9UEL2-F1
#
_cell.length_a   1.000
_cell.length_b   1.000
_cell.length_c   1.000
_cell.angle_alpha   90.00
_cell.angle_beta   90.00
_cell.angle_gamma   90.00
#
_symmetry.space_group_name_H-M   'P 1'
#
loop_
_entity.id
_entity.type
_entity.pdbx_description
1 polymer ?
#
loop_
_entity_poly.entity_id
_entity_poly.type
_entity_poly.pdbx_seq_one_letter_code
_entity_poly.pdbx_strand_id
1 'polypeptide(L)'
;MLYPGATPDVQAYLYKCICQPTLTYSLECMSSTATQMRQLESVQGRLIKQSLGLSKLSHNTTLLKGLNIEKIEDIVNRNVLSLYNRIFKVESPARRLLQHLLSRFIWYGKTIPGSLLDRVVSMGESPTKRAFNSQHISKTSVTINDGLVDSIRHLLFTDNFTKPYSHEHLLIHLLTTAF
;
A
#
# COMPACT_ATOMS: atom_id res chain seq x y z
N MET A 1 16.41 12.91 -8.75
CA MET A 1 16.68 13.27 -10.15
C MET A 1 15.32 13.40 -10.79
N LEU A 2 14.84 14.63 -10.97
CA LEU A 2 13.55 14.88 -11.61
C LEU A 2 13.67 14.39 -13.06
N TYR A 3 12.80 13.48 -13.51
CA TYR A 3 12.81 13.11 -14.92
C TYR A 3 12.44 14.36 -15.74
N PRO A 4 13.34 14.87 -16.59
CA PRO A 4 13.11 16.15 -17.26
C PRO A 4 11.88 16.05 -18.16
N GLY A 5 10.86 16.85 -17.86
CA GLY A 5 9.62 16.96 -18.66
C GLY A 5 8.45 16.05 -18.24
N ALA A 6 8.59 15.18 -17.23
CA ALA A 6 7.45 14.41 -16.73
C ALA A 6 6.75 15.15 -15.59
N THR A 7 5.45 15.44 -15.77
CA THR A 7 4.61 15.99 -14.71
C THR A 7 4.53 15.00 -13.53
N PRO A 8 4.37 15.49 -12.29
CA PRO A 8 4.23 14.63 -11.11
C PRO A 8 3.12 13.59 -11.21
N ASP A 9 2.06 13.87 -11.98
CA ASP A 9 0.98 12.92 -12.24
C ASP A 9 1.45 11.71 -13.03
N VAL A 10 2.21 11.93 -14.11
CA VAL A 10 2.77 10.84 -14.93
C VAL A 10 3.75 10.02 -14.10
N GLN A 11 4.57 10.67 -13.27
CA GLN A 11 5.49 9.96 -12.37
C GLN A 11 4.74 9.10 -11.34
N ALA A 12 3.68 9.64 -10.74
CA ALA A 12 2.84 8.90 -9.80
C ALA A 12 2.12 7.74 -10.47
N TYR A 13 1.62 7.94 -11.69
CA TYR A 13 0.99 6.89 -12.49
C TYR A 13 1.98 5.77 -12.82
N LEU A 14 3.16 6.10 -13.34
CA LEU A 14 4.22 5.11 -13.62
C LEU A 14 4.63 4.33 -12.37
N TYR A 15 4.75 5.01 -11.23
CA TYR A 15 5.03 4.35 -9.96
C TYR A 15 3.94 3.34 -9.58
N LYS A 16 2.66 3.73 -9.68
CA LYS A 16 1.50 2.86 -9.38
C LYS A 16 1.43 1.65 -10.31
N CYS A 17 1.76 1.83 -11.58
CA CYS A 17 1.65 0.78 -12.59
C CYS A 17 2.83 -0.20 -12.58
N ILE A 18 4.05 0.27 -12.27
CA ILE A 18 5.26 -0.52 -12.42
C ILE A 18 5.87 -0.82 -11.05
N CYS A 19 6.35 0.21 -10.35
CA CYS A 19 7.15 0.04 -9.14
C CYS A 19 6.36 -0.58 -7.99
N GLN A 20 5.11 -0.18 -7.80
CA GLN A 20 4.28 -0.64 -6.69
C GLN A 20 3.91 -2.13 -6.82
N PRO A 21 3.49 -2.65 -7.99
CA PRO A 21 3.38 -4.09 -8.23
C PRO A 21 4.69 -4.84 -8.02
N THR A 22 5.83 -4.32 -8.51
CA THR A 22 7.14 -4.97 -8.32
C THR A 22 7.52 -5.06 -6.84
N LEU A 23 7.26 -4.01 -6.07
CA LEU A 23 7.58 -3.95 -4.64
C LEU A 23 6.67 -4.85 -3.80
N THR A 24 5.42 -5.01 -4.22
CA THR A 24 4.42 -5.84 -3.51
C THR A 24 4.43 -7.30 -3.95
N TYR A 25 5.09 -7.62 -5.05
CA TYR A 25 5.16 -8.95 -5.61
C TYR A 25 5.64 -9.96 -4.56
N SER A 26 4.93 -11.08 -4.40
CA SER A 26 5.20 -12.18 -3.46
C SER A 26 4.94 -11.90 -1.97
N LEU A 27 4.62 -10.67 -1.57
CA LEU A 27 4.33 -10.35 -0.16
C LEU A 27 3.01 -10.99 0.34
N GLU A 28 2.11 -11.38 -0.58
CA GLU A 28 0.95 -12.19 -0.23
C GLU A 28 1.29 -13.62 0.17
N CYS A 29 2.41 -14.17 -0.29
CA CYS A 29 2.83 -15.55 -0.03
C CYS A 29 3.77 -15.69 1.18
N MET A 30 4.43 -14.61 1.58
CA MET A 30 5.42 -14.62 2.66
C MET A 30 4.89 -13.92 3.92
N SER A 31 5.19 -14.48 5.10
CA SER A 31 4.97 -13.77 6.36
C SER A 31 5.93 -12.59 6.46
N SER A 32 5.41 -11.37 6.52
CA SER A 32 6.20 -10.16 6.71
C SER A 32 6.14 -9.69 8.16
N THR A 33 7.30 -9.33 8.71
CA THR A 33 7.38 -8.71 10.04
C THR A 33 7.04 -7.22 9.93
N ALA A 34 6.47 -6.62 10.99
CA ALA A 34 6.17 -5.19 11.04
C ALA A 34 7.38 -4.30 10.68
N THR A 35 8.60 -4.72 11.05
CA THR A 35 9.84 -4.03 10.70
C THR A 35 10.10 -4.02 9.19
N GLN A 36 9.88 -5.15 8.51
CA GLN A 36 10.04 -5.26 7.05
C GLN A 36 9.00 -4.42 6.33
N MET A 37 7.76 -4.39 6.83
CA MET A 37 6.70 -3.54 6.27
C MET A 37 7.07 -2.05 6.37
N ARG A 38 7.58 -1.60 7.53
CA ARG A 38 8.07 -0.22 7.71
C ARG A 38 9.24 0.12 6.79
N GLN A 39 10.13 -0.84 6.55
CA GLN A 39 11.23 -0.66 5.60
C GLN A 39 10.72 -0.51 4.17
N LEU A 40 9.75 -1.34 3.76
CA LEU A 40 9.12 -1.24 2.43
C LEU A 40 8.42 0.11 2.25
N GLU A 41 7.65 0.57 3.25
CA GLU A 41 7.01 1.91 3.22
C GLU A 41 8.05 3.04 3.09
N SER A 42 9.18 2.89 3.79
CA SER A 42 10.29 3.84 3.71
C SER A 42 10.96 3.82 2.33
N VAL A 43 11.07 2.65 1.70
CA VAL A 43 11.58 2.50 0.32
C VAL A 43 10.62 3.16 -0.68
N GLN A 44 9.32 2.92 -0.57
CA GLN A 44 8.30 3.59 -1.39
C GLN A 44 8.40 5.11 -1.29
N GLY A 45 8.43 5.65 -0.07
CA GLY A 45 8.59 7.08 0.15
C GLY A 45 9.88 7.64 -0.45
N ARG A 46 10.99 6.91 -0.32
CA ARG A 46 12.29 7.32 -0.88
C ARG A 46 12.28 7.35 -2.41
N LEU A 47 11.69 6.34 -3.06
CA LEU A 47 11.60 6.27 -4.53
C LEU A 47 10.82 7.45 -5.09
N ILE A 48 9.67 7.78 -4.48
CA ILE A 48 8.80 8.87 -4.93
C ILE A 48 9.43 10.23 -4.66
N LYS A 49 10.04 10.45 -3.49
CA LYS A 49 10.79 11.69 -3.24
C LYS A 49 11.94 11.86 -4.21
N GLN A 50 12.66 10.79 -4.52
CA GLN A 50 13.76 10.82 -5.46
C GLN A 50 13.30 11.16 -6.88
N SER A 51 12.12 10.69 -7.31
CA SER A 51 11.54 11.04 -8.61
C SER A 51 11.06 12.49 -8.66
N LEU A 52 10.51 13.01 -7.55
CA LEU A 52 10.02 14.39 -7.42
C LEU A 52 11.11 15.42 -7.05
N GLY A 53 12.34 14.98 -6.79
CA GLY A 53 13.43 15.85 -6.36
C GLY A 53 13.30 16.39 -4.93
N LEU A 54 12.48 15.76 -4.08
CA LEU A 54 12.27 16.16 -2.70
C LEU A 54 13.36 15.61 -1.76
N SER A 55 13.57 16.28 -0.62
CA SER A 55 14.53 15.83 0.39
C SER A 55 14.14 14.49 0.99
N LYS A 56 15.14 13.67 1.32
CA LYS A 56 14.93 12.38 2.02
C LYS A 56 14.18 12.56 3.36
N LEU A 57 14.35 13.71 4.02
CA LEU A 57 13.81 14.03 5.34
C LEU A 57 12.33 14.45 5.34
N SER A 58 11.71 14.68 4.18
CA SER A 58 10.28 15.04 4.13
C SER A 58 9.37 13.93 4.67
N HIS A 59 8.18 14.24 5.16
CA HIS A 59 7.22 13.24 5.61
C HIS A 59 6.59 12.52 4.41
N ASN A 60 6.58 11.18 4.46
CA ASN A 60 6.08 10.34 3.35
C ASN A 60 4.55 10.33 3.29
N THR A 61 3.89 10.37 4.44
CA THR A 61 2.47 10.02 4.57
C THR A 61 1.54 11.03 3.90
N THR A 62 1.82 12.32 4.06
CA THR A 62 1.07 13.43 3.45
C THR A 62 1.30 13.49 1.95
N LEU A 63 2.54 13.30 1.51
CA LEU A 63 2.92 13.23 0.09
C LEU A 63 2.24 12.06 -0.65
N LEU A 64 2.28 10.85 -0.07
CA LEU A 64 1.65 9.66 -0.66
C LEU A 64 0.15 9.83 -0.82
N LYS A 65 -0.52 10.41 0.19
CA LYS A 65 -1.95 10.75 0.12
C LYS A 65 -2.24 11.76 -0.99
N GLY A 66 -1.44 12.82 -1.10
CA GLY A 66 -1.59 13.86 -2.14
C GLY A 66 -1.46 13.31 -3.56
N LEU A 67 -0.55 12.35 -3.75
CA LEU A 67 -0.36 11.64 -5.03
C LEU A 67 -1.35 10.49 -5.25
N ASN A 68 -2.26 10.26 -4.30
CA ASN A 68 -3.21 9.14 -4.31
C ASN A 68 -2.50 7.77 -4.48
N ILE A 69 -1.38 7.59 -3.78
CA ILE A 69 -0.61 6.34 -3.75
C ILE A 69 -0.98 5.59 -2.47
N GLU A 70 -1.50 4.38 -2.63
CA GLU A 70 -1.89 3.50 -1.52
C GLU A 70 -0.64 3.07 -0.73
N LYS A 71 -0.81 2.84 0.58
CA LYS A 71 0.22 2.22 1.41
C LYS A 71 0.45 0.78 0.97
N ILE A 72 1.70 0.31 1.09
CA ILE A 72 2.08 -1.07 0.80
C ILE A 72 1.33 -2.03 1.71
N GLU A 73 1.22 -1.69 3.00
CA GLU A 73 0.51 -2.52 3.97
C GLU A 73 -0.94 -2.79 3.55
N ASP A 74 -1.66 -1.76 3.12
CA ASP A 74 -3.05 -1.87 2.67
C ASP A 74 -3.17 -2.73 1.40
N ILE A 75 -2.22 -2.59 0.46
CA ILE A 75 -2.17 -3.40 -0.76
C ILE A 75 -1.92 -4.87 -0.42
N VAL A 76 -0.95 -5.15 0.44
CA VAL A 76 -0.61 -6.51 0.87
C VAL A 76 -1.80 -7.15 1.59
N ASN A 77 -2.43 -6.44 2.51
CA ASN A 77 -3.60 -6.95 3.24
C ASN A 77 -4.74 -7.30 2.28
N ARG A 78 -5.04 -6.40 1.32
CA ARG A 78 -6.03 -6.67 0.28
C ARG A 78 -5.65 -7.89 -0.57
N ASN A 79 -4.40 -8.01 -0.99
CA ASN A 79 -3.92 -9.13 -1.80
C ASN A 79 -4.01 -10.46 -1.04
N VAL A 80 -3.64 -10.48 0.24
CA VAL A 80 -3.79 -11.64 1.14
C VAL A 80 -5.24 -12.08 1.24
N LEU A 81 -6.15 -11.14 1.50
CA LEU A 81 -7.58 -11.41 1.60
C LEU A 81 -8.16 -11.91 0.27
N SER A 82 -7.70 -11.34 -0.85
CA SER A 82 -8.09 -11.76 -2.20
C SER A 82 -7.58 -13.17 -2.53
N LEU A 83 -6.31 -13.46 -2.21
CA LEU A 83 -5.69 -14.77 -2.38
C LEU A 83 -6.43 -15.83 -1.56
N TYR A 84 -6.71 -15.53 -0.29
CA TYR A 84 -7.46 -16.43 0.59
C TYR A 84 -8.82 -16.79 0.01
N ASN A 85 -9.63 -15.80 -0.40
CA ASN A 85 -10.94 -16.02 -1.02
C ASN A 85 -10.81 -16.86 -2.33
N ARG A 86 -9.86 -16.51 -3.19
CA ARG A 86 -9.63 -17.23 -4.46
C ARG A 86 -9.27 -18.70 -4.26
N ILE A 87 -8.48 -19.03 -3.23
CA ILE A 87 -8.10 -20.44 -2.97
C ILE A 87 -9.33 -21.27 -2.60
N PHE A 88 -10.31 -20.72 -1.88
CA PHE A 88 -11.54 -21.45 -1.56
C PHE A 88 -12.47 -21.65 -2.77
N LYS A 89 -12.40 -20.76 -3.76
CA LYS A 89 -13.19 -20.86 -5.00
C LYS A 89 -12.71 -21.94 -5.98
N VAL A 90 -11.41 -22.29 -5.95
CA VAL A 90 -10.81 -23.24 -6.92
C VAL A 90 -10.47 -24.55 -6.23
N GLU A 91 -10.84 -25.68 -6.83
CA GLU A 91 -10.38 -26.99 -6.37
C GLU A 91 -8.87 -27.14 -6.57
N SER A 92 -8.14 -27.14 -5.46
CA SER A 92 -6.68 -27.25 -5.46
C SER A 92 -6.20 -27.95 -4.19
N PRO A 93 -4.97 -28.51 -4.18
CA PRO A 93 -4.34 -29.00 -2.95
C PRO A 93 -4.25 -27.91 -1.88
N ALA A 94 -4.02 -26.66 -2.27
CA ALA A 94 -4.01 -25.50 -1.38
C ALA A 94 -5.36 -25.30 -0.67
N ARG A 95 -6.48 -25.49 -1.38
CA ARG A 95 -7.82 -25.45 -0.77
C ARG A 95 -7.99 -26.51 0.32
N ARG A 96 -7.59 -27.75 0.04
CA ARG A 96 -7.71 -28.86 1.01
C ARG A 96 -6.85 -28.60 2.25
N LEU A 97 -5.64 -28.09 2.07
CA LEU A 97 -4.77 -27.67 3.17
C LEU A 97 -5.41 -26.55 4.00
N LEU A 98 -5.91 -25.49 3.37
CA LEU A 98 -6.56 -24.39 4.08
C LEU A 98 -7.86 -24.81 4.78
N GLN A 99 -8.64 -25.73 4.20
CA GLN A 99 -9.82 -26.32 4.85
C GLN A 99 -9.43 -27.10 6.10
N HIS A 100 -8.34 -27.88 6.05
CA HIS A 100 -7.81 -28.58 7.21
C HIS A 100 -7.32 -27.61 8.30
N LEU A 101 -6.62 -26.53 7.92
CA LEU A 101 -6.19 -25.50 8.87
C LEU A 101 -7.39 -24.75 9.48
N LEU A 102 -8.41 -24.48 8.67
CA LEU A 102 -9.64 -23.81 9.12
C LEU A 102 -10.43 -24.70 10.08
N SER A 103 -10.58 -26.00 9.80
CA SER A 103 -11.27 -26.92 10.72
C SER A 103 -10.52 -27.06 12.04
N ARG A 104 -9.17 -27.12 12.00
CA ARG A 104 -8.32 -27.11 13.19
C ARG A 104 -8.48 -25.81 13.98
N PHE A 105 -8.56 -24.66 13.31
CA PHE A 105 -8.80 -23.38 13.96
C PHE A 105 -10.18 -23.31 14.64
N ILE A 106 -11.24 -23.81 13.98
CA ILE A 106 -12.59 -23.84 14.55
C ILE A 106 -12.64 -24.73 15.80
N TRP A 107 -11.97 -25.89 15.78
CA TRP A 107 -12.01 -26.84 16.90
C TRP A 107 -11.12 -26.44 18.08
N TYR A 108 -9.88 -26.02 17.81
CA TYR A 108 -8.89 -25.75 18.86
C TYR A 108 -8.67 -24.26 19.17
N GLY A 109 -9.19 -23.36 18.34
CA GLY A 109 -8.96 -21.91 18.46
C GLY A 109 -7.52 -21.47 18.18
N LYS A 110 -6.68 -22.34 17.60
CA LYS A 110 -5.25 -22.08 17.37
C LYS A 110 -4.92 -22.01 15.88
N THR A 111 -4.11 -21.02 15.50
CA THR A 111 -3.53 -20.85 14.17
C THR A 111 -2.07 -21.31 14.14
N ILE A 112 -1.57 -21.59 12.93
CA ILE A 112 -0.13 -21.84 12.72
C ILE A 112 0.52 -20.51 12.33
N PRO A 113 1.52 -20.02 13.08
CA PRO A 113 2.11 -18.71 12.85
C PRO A 113 2.68 -18.60 11.43
N GLY A 114 2.40 -17.47 10.77
CA GLY A 114 2.88 -17.20 9.40
C GLY A 114 2.10 -17.91 8.30
N SER A 115 1.13 -18.78 8.64
CA SER A 115 0.21 -19.33 7.66
C SER A 115 -0.73 -18.24 7.09
N LEU A 116 -1.29 -18.49 5.91
CA LEU A 116 -2.26 -17.57 5.31
C LEU A 116 -3.49 -17.36 6.22
N LEU A 117 -3.95 -18.42 6.91
CA LEU A 117 -5.06 -18.33 7.86
C LEU A 117 -4.71 -17.45 9.06
N ASP A 118 -3.50 -17.61 9.60
CA ASP A 118 -3.00 -16.81 10.72
C ASP A 118 -2.96 -15.32 10.38
N ARG A 119 -2.54 -14.97 9.15
CA ARG A 119 -2.55 -13.59 8.66
C ARG A 119 -3.97 -13.02 8.54
N VAL A 120 -4.94 -13.80 8.08
CA VAL A 120 -6.33 -13.34 7.99
C VAL A 120 -6.90 -13.09 9.39
N VAL A 121 -6.60 -13.97 10.35
CA VAL A 121 -7.03 -13.82 11.74
C VAL A 121 -6.35 -12.62 12.41
N SER A 122 -5.05 -12.40 12.18
CA SER A 122 -4.30 -11.28 12.78
C SER A 122 -4.73 -9.91 12.24
N MET A 123 -5.30 -9.85 11.03
CA MET A 123 -5.95 -8.65 10.49
C MET A 123 -7.32 -8.34 11.15
N GLY A 124 -7.83 -9.21 12.03
CA GLY A 124 -9.15 -9.08 12.64
C GLY A 124 -10.31 -9.48 11.73
N GLU A 125 -10.02 -10.11 10.59
CA GLU A 125 -11.03 -10.56 9.64
C GLU A 125 -11.54 -11.96 9.97
N SER A 126 -12.84 -12.19 9.77
CA SER A 126 -13.44 -13.52 10.01
C SER A 126 -13.05 -14.49 8.89
N PRO A 127 -12.30 -15.58 9.18
CA PRO A 127 -11.84 -16.50 8.15
C PRO A 127 -12.99 -17.20 7.41
N THR A 128 -14.04 -17.58 8.12
CA THR A 128 -15.22 -18.24 7.54
C THR A 128 -15.99 -17.29 6.62
N LYS A 129 -16.21 -16.05 7.07
CA LYS A 129 -16.86 -15.02 6.24
C LYS A 129 -16.04 -14.76 4.97
N ARG A 130 -14.70 -14.70 5.07
CA ARG A 130 -13.84 -14.40 3.92
C ARG A 130 -13.65 -15.58 2.96
N ALA A 131 -13.71 -16.80 3.47
CA ALA A 131 -13.61 -18.02 2.66
C ALA A 131 -14.87 -18.25 1.81
N PHE A 132 -16.05 -18.03 2.39
CA PHE A 132 -17.32 -18.42 1.75
C PHE A 132 -18.17 -17.26 1.25
N ASN A 133 -17.96 -16.04 1.76
CA ASN A 133 -18.74 -14.89 1.32
C ASN A 133 -17.96 -14.06 0.29
N SER A 134 -18.53 -13.90 -0.90
CA SER A 134 -17.94 -13.10 -1.97
C SER A 134 -18.24 -11.62 -1.76
N GLN A 135 -17.73 -11.05 -0.67
CA GLN A 135 -17.77 -9.59 -0.52
C GLN A 135 -16.68 -8.99 -1.42
N HIS A 136 -17.07 -8.08 -2.30
CA HIS A 136 -16.12 -7.23 -3.02
C HIS A 136 -15.26 -6.51 -1.98
N ILE A 137 -13.94 -6.61 -2.14
CA ILE A 137 -13.01 -5.79 -1.34
C ILE A 137 -13.17 -4.37 -1.85
N SER A 138 -14.05 -3.59 -1.22
CA SER A 138 -14.13 -2.16 -1.50
C SER A 138 -12.77 -1.55 -1.19
N LYS A 139 -12.26 -0.74 -2.10
CA LYS A 139 -11.16 0.18 -1.80
C LYS A 139 -11.69 1.21 -0.82
N THR A 140 -11.80 0.87 0.45
CA THR A 140 -12.23 1.82 1.47
C THR A 140 -11.02 2.65 1.86
N SER A 141 -10.53 3.49 0.94
CA SER A 141 -9.71 4.62 1.35
C SER A 141 -10.69 5.60 2.01
N VAL A 142 -10.78 5.57 3.34
CA VAL A 142 -11.32 6.73 4.06
C VAL A 142 -10.35 7.86 3.78
N THR A 143 -10.63 8.63 2.74
CA THR A 143 -9.95 9.91 2.49
C THR A 143 -10.45 10.83 3.59
N ILE A 144 -9.75 10.79 4.72
CA ILE A 144 -9.83 11.87 5.70
C ILE A 144 -9.39 13.10 4.92
N ASN A 145 -10.35 13.96 4.58
CA ASN A 145 -10.10 15.22 3.89
C ASN A 145 -9.23 16.07 4.80
N ASP A 146 -7.95 16.12 4.47
CA ASP A 146 -6.93 16.88 5.18
C ASP A 146 -6.58 18.05 4.27
N GLY A 147 -6.85 19.28 4.71
CA GLY A 147 -6.59 20.49 3.91
C GLY A 147 -5.12 20.63 3.50
N LEU A 148 -4.20 20.00 4.25
CA LEU A 148 -2.79 19.92 3.88
C LEU A 148 -2.57 18.99 2.68
N VAL A 149 -3.28 17.86 2.61
CA VAL A 149 -3.21 16.93 1.47
C VAL A 149 -3.75 17.61 0.21
N ASP A 150 -4.85 18.36 0.31
CA ASP A 150 -5.43 19.11 -0.82
C ASP A 150 -4.50 20.22 -1.30
N SER A 151 -3.84 20.93 -0.38
CA SER A 151 -2.85 21.96 -0.69
C SER A 151 -1.62 21.37 -1.39
N ILE A 152 -1.08 20.27 -0.88
CA ILE A 152 0.04 19.55 -1.51
C ILE A 152 -0.37 19.05 -2.89
N ARG A 153 -1.58 18.51 -3.03
CA ARG A 153 -2.11 18.04 -4.30
C ARG A 153 -2.17 19.17 -5.33
N HIS A 154 -2.72 20.33 -4.97
CA HIS A 154 -2.80 21.47 -5.85
C HIS A 154 -1.42 21.96 -6.32
N LEU A 155 -0.47 22.07 -5.39
CA LEU A 155 0.89 22.52 -5.68
C LEU A 155 1.66 21.53 -6.56
N LEU A 156 1.47 20.22 -6.38
CA LEU A 156 2.16 19.19 -7.16
C LEU A 156 1.71 19.18 -8.63
N PHE A 157 0.45 19.54 -8.90
CA PHE A 157 -0.09 19.53 -10.27
C PHE A 157 0.05 20.87 -10.99
N THR A 158 0.74 21.84 -10.40
CA THR A 158 1.02 23.11 -11.06
C THR A 158 2.23 22.97 -12.00
N ASP A 159 2.16 23.54 -13.20
CA ASP A 159 3.22 23.45 -14.22
C ASP A 159 4.59 23.96 -13.72
N ASN A 160 4.57 24.89 -12.78
CA ASN A 160 5.76 25.48 -12.16
C ASN A 160 6.47 24.55 -11.18
N PHE A 161 5.86 23.46 -10.71
CA PHE A 161 6.54 22.52 -9.81
C PHE A 161 7.74 21.85 -10.47
N THR A 162 7.67 21.63 -11.78
CA THR A 162 8.74 21.00 -12.57
C THR A 162 10.00 21.88 -12.63
N LYS A 163 9.87 23.18 -12.38
CA LYS A 163 10.99 24.13 -12.36
C LYS A 163 11.68 24.04 -10.99
N PRO A 164 12.98 23.68 -10.93
CA PRO A 164 13.70 23.66 -9.66
C PRO A 164 13.71 25.08 -9.06
N TYR A 165 13.52 25.17 -7.75
CA TYR A 165 13.45 26.44 -6.99
C TYR A 165 12.26 27.37 -7.31
N SER A 166 11.20 26.87 -7.95
CA SER A 166 9.94 27.62 -8.01
C SER A 166 9.33 27.81 -6.61
N HIS A 167 8.47 28.82 -6.45
CA HIS A 167 7.78 29.09 -5.19
C HIS A 167 6.97 27.87 -4.75
N GLU A 168 6.34 27.19 -5.70
CA GLU A 168 5.55 25.98 -5.50
C GLU A 168 6.42 24.79 -5.04
N HIS A 169 7.61 24.64 -5.63
CA HIS A 169 8.57 23.60 -5.23
C HIS A 169 9.11 23.84 -3.81
N LEU A 170 9.44 25.09 -3.48
CA LEU A 170 9.89 25.48 -2.14
C LEU A 170 8.78 25.30 -1.10
N LEU A 171 7.54 25.66 -1.45
CA LEU A 171 6.40 25.51 -0.54
C LEU A 171 6.10 24.04 -0.23
N ILE A 172 6.16 23.15 -1.24
CA ILE A 172 6.05 21.70 -1.01
C ILE A 172 7.19 21.20 -0.14
N HIS A 173 8.42 21.67 -0.39
CA HIS A 173 9.56 21.29 0.42
C HIS A 173 9.33 21.64 1.90
N LEU A 174 8.89 22.87 2.18
CA LEU A 174 8.60 23.33 3.54
C LEU A 174 7.46 22.56 4.19
N LEU A 175 6.31 22.43 3.49
CA LEU A 175 5.14 21.72 4.00
C LEU A 175 5.46 20.28 4.34
N THR A 176 6.19 19.59 3.46
CA THR A 176 6.55 18.19 3.69
C THR A 176 7.68 18.02 4.70
N THR A 177 8.47 19.04 5.02
CA THR A 177 9.44 18.98 6.13
C THR A 177 8.85 19.31 7.49
N ALA A 178 7.79 20.12 7.53
CA ALA A 178 7.18 20.59 8.77
C ALA A 178 6.06 19.67 9.28
N PHE A 179 5.34 18.98 8.37
CA PHE A 179 4.17 18.16 8.65
C PHE A 179 4.23 16.80 7.93
#